data_AF-A0A173V6C6-F1
#
_entry.id   AF-A0A173V6C6-F1
#
_cell.length_a   1.000
_cell.length_b   1.000
_cell.length_c   1.000
_cell.angle_alpha   90.00
_cell.angle_beta   90.00
_cell.angle_gamma   90.00
#
_symmetry.space_group_name_H-M   'P 1'
#
loop_
_entity.id
_entity.type
_entity.pdbx_description
1 polymer ?
#
loop_
_entity_poly.entity_id
_entity_poly.type
_entity_poly.pdbx_seq_one_letter_code
_entity_poly.pdbx_strand_id
1 'polypeptide(L)'
;MKYYVEGELRNFIFVGEAKRNANMLTCKQLDVVEEMLEEIEPNEGWSETAINDMFWFDFDTICRWLGYESQGELVKEIKNNRV
;
A
#
# COMPACT_ATOMS: atom_id res chain seq x y z
N MET A 1 13.95 -20.58 12.78
CA MET A 1 13.04 -19.78 13.62
C MET A 1 12.32 -18.82 12.70
N LYS A 2 10.98 -18.82 12.70
CA LYS A 2 10.18 -17.75 12.09
C LYS A 2 9.73 -16.87 13.24
N TYR A 3 10.09 -15.59 13.23
CA TYR A 3 9.50 -14.60 14.13
C TYR A 3 8.64 -13.69 13.26
N TYR A 4 7.43 -13.42 13.73
CA TYR A 4 6.48 -12.53 13.09
C TYR A 4 6.49 -11.24 13.92
N VAL A 5 6.72 -10.12 13.26
CA VAL A 5 6.56 -8.80 13.87
C VAL A 5 5.17 -8.35 13.47
N GLU A 6 4.24 -8.30 14.42
CA GLU A 6 3.02 -7.51 14.26
C GLU A 6 3.47 -6.06 14.09
N GLY A 7 3.26 -5.50 12.90
CA GLY A 7 3.76 -4.19 12.54
C GLY A 7 2.76 -3.49 11.65
N GLU A 8 2.40 -2.27 12.04
CA GLU A 8 1.52 -1.43 11.24
C GLU A 8 2.15 -1.17 9.86
N LEU A 9 1.35 -1.21 8.80
CA LEU A 9 1.76 -0.90 7.43
C LEU A 9 2.41 0.50 7.35
N ARG A 10 2.02 1.40 8.26
CA ARG A 10 2.62 2.73 8.46
C ARG A 10 4.11 2.70 8.81
N ASN A 11 4.56 1.67 9.53
CA ASN A 11 5.95 1.48 9.95
C ASN A 11 6.72 0.53 9.02
N PHE A 12 6.07 0.06 7.97
CA PHE A 12 6.66 -0.85 7.01
C PHE A 12 7.79 -0.19 6.19
N ILE A 13 8.89 -0.92 6.00
CA ILE A 13 10.03 -0.43 5.23
C ILE A 13 9.84 -0.79 3.75
N PHE A 14 9.19 0.10 3.02
CA PHE A 14 9.08 -0.02 1.56
C PHE A 14 10.43 0.22 0.87
N VAL A 15 10.72 -0.57 -0.16
CA VAL A 15 11.96 -0.49 -0.96
C VAL A 15 11.67 -0.22 -2.44
N GLY A 16 12.65 0.36 -3.14
CA GLY A 16 12.55 0.60 -4.58
C GLY A 16 11.39 1.52 -4.99
N GLU A 17 10.64 1.11 -6.01
CA GLU A 17 9.48 1.88 -6.51
C GLU A 17 8.25 1.75 -5.59
N ALA A 18 8.11 0.64 -4.84
CA ALA A 18 7.05 0.50 -3.83
C ALA A 18 7.09 1.66 -2.82
N LYS A 19 8.30 2.10 -2.43
CA LYS A 19 8.50 3.26 -1.57
C LYS A 19 7.95 4.55 -2.18
N ARG A 20 8.11 4.74 -3.49
CA ARG A 20 7.60 5.93 -4.17
C ARG A 20 6.08 5.96 -4.15
N ASN A 21 5.46 4.82 -4.42
CA ASN A 21 4.01 4.65 -4.41
C ASN A 21 3.43 4.80 -3.00
N ALA A 22 4.02 4.15 -2.00
CA ALA A 22 3.62 4.29 -0.60
C ALA A 22 3.71 5.75 -0.11
N ASN A 23 4.74 6.50 -0.52
CA ASN A 23 4.88 7.93 -0.20
C ASN A 23 3.83 8.84 -0.87
N MET A 24 3.09 8.36 -1.87
CA MET A 24 1.97 9.09 -2.44
C MET A 24 0.71 8.98 -1.57
N LEU A 25 0.65 7.97 -0.71
CA LEU A 25 -0.49 7.72 0.16
C LEU A 25 -0.33 8.47 1.49
N THR A 26 -1.45 8.94 2.03
CA THR A 26 -1.52 9.48 3.38
C THR A 26 -1.57 8.36 4.42
N CYS A 27 -1.25 8.65 5.68
CA CYS A 27 -1.35 7.63 6.75
C CYS A 27 -2.75 7.02 6.83
N LYS A 28 -3.82 7.80 6.61
CA LYS A 28 -5.20 7.29 6.59
C LYS A 28 -5.47 6.34 5.43
N GLN A 29 -4.89 6.61 4.26
CA GLN A 29 -5.01 5.70 3.13
C GLN A 29 -4.23 4.42 3.39
N LEU A 30 -3.05 4.51 4.00
CA LEU A 30 -2.31 3.31 4.41
C LEU A 30 -3.09 2.46 5.43
N ASP A 31 -3.85 3.07 6.35
CA ASP A 31 -4.74 2.32 7.27
C ASP A 31 -5.79 1.53 6.52
N VAL A 32 -6.46 2.16 5.54
CA VAL A 32 -7.47 1.47 4.73
C VAL A 32 -6.84 0.33 3.94
N VAL A 33 -5.64 0.53 3.40
CA VAL A 33 -4.92 -0.54 2.69
C VAL A 33 -4.54 -1.67 3.62
N GLU A 34 -4.15 -1.37 4.86
CA GLU A 34 -3.86 -2.35 5.89
C GLU A 34 -5.10 -3.18 6.26
N GLU A 35 -6.23 -2.52 6.53
CA GLU A 35 -7.52 -3.19 6.77
C GLU A 35 -7.89 -4.14 5.60
N MET A 36 -7.70 -3.68 4.36
CA MET A 36 -7.98 -4.51 3.18
C MET A 36 -7.01 -5.67 3.05
N LEU A 37 -5.72 -5.49 3.35
CA LEU A 37 -4.71 -6.55 3.33
C LEU A 37 -4.97 -7.61 4.41
N GLU A 38 -5.48 -7.21 5.57
CA GLU A 38 -5.94 -8.12 6.63
C GLU A 38 -7.17 -8.93 6.17
N GLU A 39 -8.13 -8.31 5.47
CA GLU A 39 -9.30 -9.02 4.93
C GLU A 39 -8.94 -10.09 3.90
N ILE A 40 -7.91 -9.83 3.09
CA ILE A 40 -7.41 -10.77 2.07
C ILE A 40 -6.16 -11.53 2.52
N GLU A 41 -5.89 -11.57 3.83
CA GLU A 41 -4.67 -12.17 4.36
C GLU A 41 -4.60 -13.67 3.96
N PRO A 42 -3.50 -14.11 3.32
CA PRO A 42 -3.31 -15.52 3.02
C PRO A 42 -3.05 -16.31 4.32
N ASN A 43 -3.35 -17.62 4.32
CA ASN A 43 -3.17 -18.48 5.51
C ASN A 43 -1.76 -18.48 6.14
N GLU A 44 -0.73 -18.05 5.38
CA GLU A 44 0.67 -17.95 5.86
C GLU A 44 1.08 -16.52 6.26
N GLY A 45 0.17 -15.55 6.13
CA GLY A 45 0.40 -14.12 6.31
C GLY A 45 1.09 -13.46 5.11
N TRP A 46 1.11 -12.13 5.11
CA TRP A 46 1.86 -11.36 4.13
C TRP A 46 3.36 -11.34 4.45
N SER A 47 4.19 -11.67 3.46
CA SER A 47 5.63 -11.47 3.57
C SER A 47 6.01 -10.04 3.19
N GLU A 48 7.12 -9.53 3.75
CA GLU A 48 7.65 -8.20 3.39
C GLU A 48 7.87 -8.05 1.88
N THR A 49 8.35 -9.11 1.22
CA THR A 49 8.52 -9.12 -0.24
C THR A 49 7.17 -9.02 -0.95
N ALA A 50 6.16 -9.78 -0.51
CA ALA A 50 4.84 -9.73 -1.12
C ALA A 50 4.16 -8.36 -0.96
N ILE A 51 4.30 -7.71 0.20
CA ILE A 51 3.81 -6.34 0.40
C ILE A 51 4.54 -5.37 -0.52
N ASN A 52 5.87 -5.45 -0.62
CA ASN A 52 6.64 -4.60 -1.54
C ASN A 52 6.24 -4.81 -3.00
N ASP A 53 6.09 -6.06 -3.43
CA ASP A 53 5.68 -6.41 -4.78
C ASP A 53 4.27 -5.90 -5.08
N MET A 54 3.34 -6.00 -4.11
CA MET A 54 1.98 -5.46 -4.24
C MET A 54 1.98 -3.94 -4.46
N PHE A 55 2.78 -3.21 -3.68
CA PHE A 55 2.93 -1.76 -3.82
C PHE A 55 3.72 -1.34 -5.05
N TRP A 56 4.48 -2.25 -5.66
CA TRP A 56 5.26 -1.98 -6.87
C TRP A 56 4.49 -2.34 -8.13
N PHE A 57 4.13 -3.61 -8.30
CA PHE A 57 3.57 -4.16 -9.53
C PHE A 57 2.05 -3.96 -9.61
N ASP A 58 1.35 -4.00 -8.48
CA ASP A 58 -0.11 -4.01 -8.42
C ASP A 58 -0.70 -2.77 -7.70
N PHE A 59 0.00 -1.64 -7.77
CA PHE A 59 -0.43 -0.41 -7.08
C PHE A 59 -1.79 0.12 -7.56
N ASP A 60 -2.19 -0.16 -8.80
CA ASP A 60 -3.54 0.15 -9.29
C ASP A 60 -4.64 -0.53 -8.46
N THR A 61 -4.40 -1.77 -7.99
CA THR A 61 -5.34 -2.48 -7.11
C THR A 61 -5.46 -1.78 -5.76
N ILE A 62 -4.33 -1.34 -5.20
CA ILE A 62 -4.30 -0.55 -3.96
C ILE A 62 -5.08 0.76 -4.14
N CYS A 63 -4.90 1.44 -5.27
CA CYS A 63 -5.66 2.65 -5.61
C CYS A 63 -7.17 2.37 -5.67
N ARG A 64 -7.59 1.23 -6.21
CA ARG A 64 -9.01 0.83 -6.25
C ARG A 64 -9.60 0.59 -4.88
N TRP A 65 -8.85 0.00 -3.95
CA TRP A 65 -9.29 -0.13 -2.56
C TRP A 65 -9.53 1.23 -1.90
N LEU A 66 -8.75 2.23 -2.29
CA LEU A 66 -8.91 3.61 -1.83
C LEU A 66 -10.02 4.38 -2.57
N GLY A 67 -10.71 3.76 -3.52
CA GLY A 67 -11.80 4.36 -4.28
C GLY A 67 -11.39 5.06 -5.57
N TYR A 68 -10.15 4.88 -6.04
CA TYR A 68 -9.67 5.41 -7.32
C TYR A 68 -9.78 4.38 -8.45
N GLU A 69 -10.02 4.83 -9.67
CA GLU A 69 -10.04 3.94 -10.85
C GLU A 69 -8.63 3.41 -11.19
N SER A 70 -7.59 4.21 -10.92
CA SER A 70 -6.18 3.89 -11.19
C SER A 70 -5.21 4.78 -10.43
N GLN A 71 -3.92 4.41 -10.43
CA GLN A 71 -2.81 5.24 -9.97
C GLN A 71 -2.80 6.62 -10.66
N GLY A 72 -3.20 6.67 -11.94
CA GLY A 72 -3.25 7.93 -12.70
C GLY A 72 -4.25 8.94 -12.11
N GLU A 73 -5.34 8.47 -11.50
CA GLU A 73 -6.33 9.32 -10.86
C GLU A 73 -5.81 9.88 -9.52
N LEU A 74 -5.22 9.03 -8.69
CA LEU A 74 -4.56 9.45 -7.45
C LEU A 74 -3.50 10.53 -7.74
N VAL A 75 -2.66 10.33 -8.77
CA VAL A 75 -1.64 11.33 -9.15
C VAL A 75 -2.27 12.64 -9.63
N LYS A 76 -3.41 12.60 -10.32
CA LYS A 76 -4.16 13.81 -10.71
C LYS A 76 -4.71 14.53 -9.49
N GLU A 77 -5.29 13.82 -8.52
CA GLU A 77 -5.79 14.43 -7.29
C GLU A 77 -4.66 15.10 -6.51
N ILE A 78 -3.53 14.43 -6.32
CA ILE A 78 -2.35 15.00 -5.64
C ILE A 78 -1.86 16.27 -6.35
N LYS A 79 -1.87 16.28 -7.69
CA LYS A 79 -1.51 17.48 -8.47
C LYS A 79 -2.53 18.59 -8.34
N ASN A 80 -3.82 18.26 -8.31
CA ASN A 80 -4.92 19.24 -8.22
C ASN A 80 -5.06 19.84 -6.81
N ASN A 81 -4.76 19.09 -5.76
CA ASN A 81 -4.76 19.58 -4.36
C ASN A 81 -3.49 20.36 -3.97
N ARG A 82 -2.52 20.51 -4.88
CA ARG A 82 -1.27 21.27 -4.67
C ARG A 82 -1.31 22.69 -5.27
N VAL A 83 -2.47 23.17 -5.72
CA VAL A 83 -2.67 24.51 -6.32
C VAL A 83 -3.40 25.44 -5.36
#